data_AF-A0A2M4DQE7-F1
#
_entry.id   AF-A0A2M4DQE7-F1
#
_cell.length_a   1.000
_cell.length_b   1.000
_cell.length_c   1.000
_cell.angle_alpha   90.00
_cell.angle_beta   90.00
_cell.angle_gamma   90.00
#
_symmetry.space_group_name_H-M   'P 1'
#
loop_
_entity.id
_entity.type
_entity.pdbx_description
1 polymer ?
#
loop_
_entity_poly.entity_id
_entity_poly.type
_entity_poly.pdbx_seq_one_letter_code
_entity_poly.pdbx_strand_id
1 'polypeptide(L)'
;MQFMLLLIPPLLLVLIRTGSGDRRGKFESAGDHLSPDDTLFVHLRCFELFAAASDDQSSDRERDASDWLLATNSSYMRKTDRSPDFLNCVLTKLQLYDDHHQMFKTLILTNQHRTYGNWMNLSVESVQSFSDDLYRAVVQSSASESLFAAFEPVFHRHQNTFFQLFLRDPIVLDNWYRQKGSDERNPNKTVVDFCEHHMSEELRSDICLIRSYQISNRTTEMEKHIDCIFRGFRYITSSGLIDVSEILRDYQLVSSLNDTILTHVRDCSDNYASIEVPVIKRSLQMYTCLLEGTLADAFKEAFDYREIRSGNLSHMLHKLPYNREQTKLQILALDKARCDDQQTQTGRHNSA
;
A
#
# COMPACT_ATOMS: atom_id res chain seq x y z
N MET A 1 -8.34 27.55 -2.43
CA MET A 1 -9.49 26.69 -2.77
C MET A 1 -9.29 25.36 -2.07
N GLN A 2 -10.19 24.97 -1.17
CA GLN A 2 -10.12 23.71 -0.41
C GLN A 2 -10.31 22.53 -1.37
N PHE A 3 -9.21 21.86 -1.74
CA PHE A 3 -9.23 20.52 -2.33
C PHE A 3 -9.63 19.53 -1.23
N MET A 4 -10.93 19.40 -0.97
CA MET A 4 -11.46 18.26 -0.21
C MET A 4 -11.25 17.01 -1.05
N LEU A 5 -10.30 16.20 -0.60
CA LEU A 5 -10.00 14.84 -1.04
C LEU A 5 -11.26 13.97 -1.03
N LEU A 6 -11.92 13.91 -2.18
CA LEU A 6 -12.94 12.92 -2.50
C LEU A 6 -12.31 11.80 -3.33
N LEU A 7 -11.32 11.14 -2.74
CA LEU A 7 -10.94 9.79 -3.19
C LEU A 7 -11.97 8.74 -2.71
N ILE A 8 -12.91 9.15 -1.84
CA ILE A 8 -14.16 8.48 -1.46
C ILE A 8 -15.19 9.59 -1.16
N PRO A 9 -16.47 9.53 -1.62
CA PRO A 9 -17.51 10.49 -1.24
C PRO A 9 -17.60 10.63 0.29
N PRO A 10 -17.83 11.83 0.87
CA PRO A 10 -17.88 12.01 2.31
C PRO A 10 -19.31 11.67 2.75
N LEU A 11 -19.66 10.39 2.76
CA LEU A 11 -21.00 9.96 3.15
C LEU A 11 -20.94 8.58 3.79
N LEU A 12 -20.31 8.51 4.96
CA LEU A 12 -20.49 7.41 5.91
C LEU A 12 -20.13 7.86 7.33
N LEU A 13 -21.04 8.65 7.91
CA LEU A 13 -21.14 8.90 9.34
C LEU A 13 -22.48 8.32 9.82
N VAL A 14 -22.66 6.99 9.86
CA VAL A 14 -23.73 6.37 10.66
C VAL A 14 -23.35 4.96 11.15
N LEU A 15 -23.21 4.88 12.48
CA LEU A 15 -23.53 3.81 13.44
C LEU A 15 -23.11 2.35 13.20
N ILE A 16 -22.27 1.92 14.15
CA ILE A 16 -21.89 0.57 14.56
C ILE A 16 -23.12 -0.34 14.76
N ARG A 17 -23.07 -1.54 14.19
CA ARG A 17 -23.68 -2.74 14.78
C ARG A 17 -22.71 -3.92 14.68
N THR A 18 -22.47 -4.53 15.83
CA THR A 18 -21.63 -5.70 16.06
C THR A 18 -22.22 -6.93 15.38
N GLY A 19 -21.49 -7.51 14.43
CA GLY A 19 -21.71 -8.87 13.93
C GLY A 19 -20.50 -9.71 14.27
N SER A 20 -20.62 -10.55 15.28
CA SER A 20 -19.66 -11.63 15.58
C SER A 20 -19.70 -12.62 14.42
N GLY A 21 -18.58 -12.77 13.72
CA GLY A 21 -18.41 -13.70 12.62
C GLY A 21 -16.98 -14.22 12.64
N ASP A 22 -16.87 -15.51 12.90
CA ASP A 22 -15.65 -16.33 12.99
C ASP A 22 -14.73 -16.11 11.77
N ARG A 23 -13.59 -15.43 11.96
CA ARG A 23 -12.61 -15.11 10.91
C ARG A 23 -11.38 -16.01 11.05
N ARG A 24 -11.41 -17.15 10.35
CA ARG A 24 -10.20 -17.92 10.06
C ARG A 24 -9.36 -17.16 9.03
N GLY A 25 -8.13 -16.85 9.42
CA GLY A 25 -7.17 -16.09 8.65
C GLY A 25 -6.87 -16.68 7.27
N LYS A 26 -6.77 -15.79 6.30
CA LYS A 26 -6.17 -16.03 4.99
C LYS A 26 -5.26 -14.84 4.65
N PHE A 27 -4.10 -14.81 5.29
CA PHE A 27 -2.93 -14.11 4.74
C PHE A 27 -2.12 -15.18 3.99
N GLU A 28 -2.60 -15.54 2.80
CA GLU A 28 -1.79 -16.24 1.81
C GLU A 28 -0.97 -15.20 1.04
N SER A 29 0.23 -15.61 0.60
CA SER A 29 1.04 -15.02 -0.48
C SER A 29 0.30 -14.02 -1.36
N ALA A 30 0.94 -12.89 -1.72
CA ALA A 30 0.39 -11.95 -2.71
C ALA A 30 -0.25 -12.75 -3.86
N GLY A 31 -1.56 -12.63 -3.96
CA GLY A 31 -2.35 -13.49 -4.81
C GLY A 31 -2.01 -13.27 -6.28
N ASP A 32 -2.65 -14.06 -7.13
CA ASP A 32 -2.67 -13.85 -8.58
C ASP A 32 -3.46 -12.58 -9.00
N HIS A 33 -3.78 -11.71 -8.05
CA HIS A 33 -4.66 -10.54 -8.13
C HIS A 33 -4.14 -9.43 -7.18
N LEU A 34 -4.65 -8.20 -7.32
CA LEU A 34 -4.25 -7.03 -6.53
C LEU A 34 -5.45 -6.42 -5.81
N SER A 35 -5.33 -6.24 -4.49
CA SER A 35 -6.34 -5.60 -3.65
C SER A 35 -6.51 -4.10 -3.96
N PRO A 36 -7.59 -3.46 -3.48
CA PRO A 36 -7.72 -2.00 -3.54
C PRO A 36 -6.50 -1.26 -2.97
N ASP A 37 -5.91 -1.81 -1.90
CA ASP A 37 -4.75 -1.20 -1.25
C ASP A 37 -3.47 -1.37 -2.07
N ASP A 38 -3.28 -2.54 -2.70
CA ASP A 38 -2.15 -2.80 -3.60
C ASP A 38 -2.19 -1.85 -4.80
N THR A 39 -3.35 -1.74 -5.46
CA THR A 39 -3.53 -0.89 -6.65
C THR A 39 -3.40 0.59 -6.34
N LEU A 40 -3.92 1.04 -5.19
CA LEU A 40 -3.72 2.40 -4.69
C LEU A 40 -2.24 2.68 -4.40
N PHE A 41 -1.55 1.76 -3.71
CA PHE A 41 -0.13 1.90 -3.41
C PHE A 41 0.71 2.05 -4.69
N VAL A 42 0.43 1.25 -5.74
CA VAL A 42 1.11 1.36 -7.03
C VAL A 42 0.99 2.76 -7.62
N HIS A 43 -0.24 3.28 -7.72
CA HIS A 43 -0.48 4.61 -8.28
C HIS A 43 0.21 5.70 -7.46
N LEU A 44 0.08 5.64 -6.14
CA LEU A 44 0.68 6.62 -5.25
C LEU A 44 2.21 6.60 -5.30
N ARG A 45 2.83 5.42 -5.36
CA ARG A 45 4.28 5.31 -5.47
C ARG A 45 4.78 5.83 -6.82
N CYS A 46 4.13 5.50 -7.92
CA CYS A 46 4.52 6.03 -9.22
C CYS A 46 4.30 7.55 -9.29
N PHE A 47 3.20 8.06 -8.74
CA PHE A 47 3.00 9.50 -8.58
C PHE A 47 4.12 10.14 -7.75
N GLU A 48 4.52 9.53 -6.63
CA GLU A 48 5.58 10.05 -5.78
C GLU A 48 6.93 10.16 -6.50
N LEU A 49 7.23 9.22 -7.41
CA LEU A 49 8.46 9.19 -8.20
C LEU A 49 8.46 10.17 -9.38
N PHE A 50 7.32 10.34 -10.05
CA PHE A 50 7.25 11.03 -11.35
C PHE A 50 6.45 12.32 -11.36
N ALA A 51 5.69 12.63 -10.30
CA ALA A 51 5.02 13.92 -10.21
C ALA A 51 6.04 15.04 -9.99
N ALA A 52 5.70 16.25 -10.44
CA ALA A 52 6.55 17.42 -10.30
C ALA A 52 7.13 17.56 -8.87
N ALA A 53 8.45 17.77 -8.81
CA ALA A 53 9.24 17.52 -7.60
C ALA A 53 9.48 18.77 -6.72
N SER A 54 9.18 19.98 -7.19
CA SER A 54 9.58 21.24 -6.53
C SER A 54 8.41 22.17 -6.20
N ASP A 55 8.61 23.03 -5.20
CA ASP A 55 7.63 24.05 -4.77
C ASP A 55 7.27 25.03 -5.91
N ASP A 56 8.24 25.35 -6.77
CA ASP A 56 8.04 26.15 -7.99
C ASP A 56 7.14 25.47 -9.04
N GLN A 57 6.95 24.16 -8.93
CA GLN A 57 6.07 23.35 -9.79
C GLN A 57 4.87 22.80 -9.01
N SER A 58 4.50 23.40 -7.88
CA SER A 58 3.37 22.98 -7.05
C SER A 58 2.06 22.84 -7.85
N SER A 59 1.78 23.78 -8.75
CA SER A 59 0.60 23.72 -9.64
C SER A 59 0.64 22.56 -10.66
N ASP A 60 1.83 22.12 -11.07
CA ASP A 60 1.99 20.93 -11.91
C ASP A 60 1.78 19.67 -11.09
N ARG A 61 2.26 19.63 -9.83
CA ARG A 61 2.04 18.48 -8.94
C ARG A 61 0.55 18.29 -8.61
N GLU A 62 -0.18 19.38 -8.36
CA GLU A 62 -1.63 19.33 -8.15
C GLU A 62 -2.36 18.82 -9.41
N ARG A 63 -1.90 19.22 -10.60
CA ARG A 63 -2.43 18.73 -11.87
C ARG A 63 -2.12 17.25 -12.09
N ASP A 64 -0.88 16.83 -11.85
CA ASP A 64 -0.45 15.44 -11.90
C ASP A 64 -1.31 14.59 -10.94
N ALA A 65 -1.61 15.11 -9.74
CA ALA A 65 -2.47 14.40 -8.78
C ALA A 65 -3.91 14.27 -9.29
N SER A 66 -4.45 15.34 -9.88
CA SER A 66 -5.77 15.32 -10.51
C SER A 66 -5.83 14.32 -11.68
N ASP A 67 -4.81 14.31 -12.54
CA ASP A 67 -4.79 13.48 -13.74
C ASP A 67 -4.54 12.01 -13.41
N TRP A 68 -3.62 11.72 -12.49
CA TRP A 68 -3.12 10.36 -12.26
C TRP A 68 -3.74 9.63 -11.07
N LEU A 69 -4.29 10.35 -10.08
CA LEU A 69 -4.80 9.75 -8.85
C LEU A 69 -6.32 9.88 -8.67
N LEU A 70 -6.87 11.04 -9.05
CA LEU A 70 -8.32 11.26 -9.09
C LEU A 70 -8.95 10.76 -10.40
N ALA A 71 -8.12 10.71 -11.45
CA ALA A 71 -8.34 10.10 -12.75
C ALA A 71 -9.81 10.02 -13.16
N THR A 72 -10.42 11.17 -13.41
CA THR A 72 -11.61 11.21 -14.25
C THR A 72 -11.20 10.78 -15.65
N ASN A 73 -12.05 10.00 -16.32
CA ASN A 73 -11.72 9.25 -17.51
C ASN A 73 -10.79 9.98 -18.53
N SER A 74 -11.07 11.22 -18.91
CA SER A 74 -10.32 11.83 -20.02
C SER A 74 -8.87 12.26 -19.76
N SER A 75 -8.40 12.44 -18.51
CA SER A 75 -7.09 13.09 -18.26
C SER A 75 -5.95 12.17 -17.86
N TYR A 76 -6.21 10.91 -17.53
CA TYR A 76 -5.19 9.95 -17.09
C TYR A 76 -4.07 9.73 -18.12
N MET A 77 -4.41 9.74 -19.42
CA MET A 77 -3.45 9.62 -20.53
C MET A 77 -3.01 10.99 -21.08
N ARG A 78 -3.18 12.08 -20.35
CA ARG A 78 -2.66 13.39 -20.82
C ARG A 78 -1.13 13.30 -20.92
N LYS A 79 -0.61 13.47 -22.14
CA LYS A 79 0.83 13.44 -22.39
C LYS A 79 1.52 14.69 -21.82
N THR A 80 2.51 14.43 -20.97
CA THR A 80 3.51 15.37 -20.46
C THR A 80 4.88 14.69 -20.57
N ASP A 81 5.98 15.40 -20.35
CA ASP A 81 7.32 14.80 -20.35
C ASP A 81 7.50 13.70 -19.27
N ARG A 82 6.61 13.64 -18.26
CA ARG A 82 6.66 12.69 -17.13
C ARG A 82 5.66 11.54 -17.26
N SER A 83 4.61 11.71 -18.07
CA SER A 83 3.52 10.74 -18.21
C SER A 83 3.98 9.35 -18.71
N PRO A 84 4.93 9.23 -19.68
CA PRO A 84 5.43 7.93 -20.12
C PRO A 84 6.09 7.11 -19.01
N ASP A 85 6.96 7.72 -18.22
CA ASP A 85 7.65 7.01 -17.12
C ASP A 85 6.70 6.68 -15.97
N PHE A 86 5.77 7.60 -15.65
CA PHE A 86 4.67 7.33 -14.72
C PHE A 86 3.87 6.09 -15.16
N LEU A 87 3.44 6.05 -16.42
CA LEU A 87 2.65 4.94 -16.96
C LEU A 87 3.45 3.64 -16.96
N ASN A 88 4.73 3.67 -17.35
CA ASN A 88 5.58 2.49 -17.30
C ASN A 88 5.68 1.92 -15.87
N CYS A 89 5.90 2.80 -14.89
CA CYS A 89 5.90 2.42 -13.48
C CYS A 89 4.58 1.77 -13.05
N VAL A 90 3.44 2.38 -13.41
CA VAL A 90 2.12 1.85 -13.03
C VAL A 90 1.87 0.49 -13.68
N LEU A 91 2.02 0.37 -15.00
CA LEU A 91 1.70 -0.87 -15.71
C LEU A 91 2.62 -2.03 -15.29
N THR A 92 3.90 -1.75 -15.04
CA THR A 92 4.84 -2.75 -14.53
C THR A 92 4.47 -3.20 -13.12
N LYS A 93 4.18 -2.27 -12.21
CA LYS A 93 3.83 -2.60 -10.82
C LYS A 93 2.42 -3.19 -10.66
N LEU A 94 1.51 -2.89 -11.58
CA LEU A 94 0.22 -3.58 -11.72
C LEU A 94 0.35 -4.97 -12.37
N GLN A 95 1.56 -5.37 -12.76
CA GLN A 95 1.84 -6.65 -13.44
C GLN A 95 1.14 -6.79 -14.79
N LEU A 96 0.75 -5.67 -15.41
CA LEU A 96 0.13 -5.63 -16.74
C LEU A 96 1.17 -5.51 -17.86
N TYR A 97 2.40 -5.13 -17.52
CA TYR A 97 3.52 -5.02 -18.45
C TYR A 97 4.78 -5.65 -17.86
N ASP A 98 5.53 -6.35 -18.71
CA ASP A 98 6.83 -6.92 -18.40
C ASP A 98 7.90 -6.14 -19.14
N ASP A 99 8.61 -5.29 -18.42
CA ASP A 99 9.63 -4.41 -19.00
C ASP A 99 10.84 -5.18 -19.54
N HIS A 100 11.16 -6.35 -18.96
CA HIS A 100 12.26 -7.19 -19.44
C HIS A 100 11.94 -7.83 -20.79
N HIS A 101 10.70 -8.31 -20.96
CA HIS A 101 10.25 -8.96 -22.20
C HIS A 101 9.56 -8.00 -23.17
N GLN A 102 9.36 -6.74 -22.77
CA GLN A 102 8.69 -5.68 -23.52
C GLN A 102 7.29 -6.09 -24.03
N MET A 103 6.52 -6.73 -23.16
CA MET A 103 5.21 -7.26 -23.54
C MET A 103 4.16 -7.11 -22.45
N PHE A 104 2.91 -6.95 -22.86
CA PHE A 104 1.77 -6.94 -21.95
C PHE A 104 1.48 -8.34 -21.38
N LYS A 105 1.14 -8.40 -20.10
CA LYS A 105 0.76 -9.61 -19.37
C LYS A 105 -0.72 -9.52 -19.02
N THR A 106 -1.57 -10.23 -19.75
CA THR A 106 -3.03 -10.09 -19.60
C THR A 106 -3.66 -11.03 -18.57
N LEU A 107 -2.90 -12.02 -18.05
CA LEU A 107 -3.40 -12.95 -17.04
C LEU A 107 -3.94 -12.24 -15.79
N ILE A 108 -3.31 -11.14 -15.39
CA ILE A 108 -3.77 -10.33 -14.25
C ILE A 108 -5.19 -9.80 -14.45
N LEU A 109 -5.61 -9.50 -15.69
CA LEU A 109 -6.95 -8.99 -15.98
C LEU A 109 -8.01 -10.04 -15.66
N THR A 110 -7.79 -11.29 -16.11
CA THR A 110 -8.68 -12.41 -15.82
C THR A 110 -8.73 -12.73 -14.34
N ASN A 111 -7.59 -12.69 -13.64
CA ASN A 111 -7.54 -12.95 -12.21
C ASN A 111 -8.24 -11.87 -11.40
N GLN A 112 -8.04 -10.59 -11.74
CA GLN A 112 -8.77 -9.48 -11.13
C GLN A 112 -10.29 -9.63 -11.31
N HIS A 113 -10.75 -9.93 -12.54
CA HIS A 113 -12.18 -10.14 -12.79
C HIS A 113 -12.74 -11.35 -12.04
N ARG A 114 -12.00 -12.46 -11.99
CA ARG A 114 -12.42 -13.65 -11.24
C ARG A 114 -12.54 -13.37 -9.73
N THR A 115 -11.63 -12.59 -9.17
CA THR A 115 -11.62 -12.27 -7.73
C THR A 115 -12.66 -11.21 -7.37
N TYR A 116 -12.81 -10.17 -8.19
CA TYR A 116 -13.56 -8.96 -7.86
C TYR A 116 -14.76 -8.68 -8.78
N GLY A 117 -15.07 -9.57 -9.72
CA GLY A 117 -16.11 -9.35 -10.75
C GLY A 117 -17.51 -9.12 -10.19
N ASN A 118 -17.82 -9.64 -8.99
CA ASN A 118 -19.12 -9.44 -8.34
C ASN A 118 -19.39 -7.97 -7.94
N TRP A 119 -18.36 -7.14 -7.86
CA TRP A 119 -18.47 -5.71 -7.54
C TRP A 119 -18.35 -4.81 -8.77
N MET A 120 -17.98 -5.39 -9.92
CA MET A 120 -17.76 -4.71 -11.18
C MET A 120 -18.99 -4.83 -12.07
N ASN A 121 -19.17 -3.85 -12.95
CA ASN A 121 -20.08 -3.93 -14.07
C ASN A 121 -19.29 -4.27 -15.35
N LEU A 122 -18.62 -5.42 -15.35
CA LEU A 122 -17.82 -5.91 -16.46
C LEU A 122 -18.23 -7.34 -16.83
N SER A 123 -18.50 -7.55 -18.12
CA SER A 123 -18.69 -8.89 -18.67
C SER A 123 -17.35 -9.54 -18.99
N VAL A 124 -17.34 -10.86 -19.11
CA VAL A 124 -16.14 -11.62 -19.52
C VAL A 124 -15.68 -11.18 -20.91
N GLU A 125 -16.61 -10.85 -21.81
CA GLU A 125 -16.32 -10.36 -23.16
C GLU A 125 -15.60 -9.00 -23.14
N SER A 126 -15.95 -8.09 -22.23
CA SER A 126 -15.23 -6.83 -22.06
C SER A 126 -13.78 -7.03 -21.62
N VAL A 127 -13.55 -7.97 -20.70
CA VAL A 127 -12.19 -8.32 -20.23
C VAL A 127 -11.37 -9.01 -21.32
N GLN A 128 -12.01 -9.91 -22.08
CA GLN A 128 -11.37 -10.57 -23.22
C GLN A 128 -11.01 -9.56 -24.32
N SER A 129 -11.92 -8.65 -24.66
CA SER A 129 -11.69 -7.60 -25.65
C SER A 129 -10.52 -6.70 -25.27
N PHE A 130 -10.40 -6.33 -23.99
CA PHE A 130 -9.25 -5.57 -23.50
C PHE A 130 -7.94 -6.37 -23.60
N SER A 131 -7.97 -7.64 -23.22
CA SER A 131 -6.81 -8.54 -23.33
C SER A 131 -6.34 -8.68 -24.78
N ASP A 132 -7.28 -8.89 -25.71
CA ASP A 132 -7.00 -9.05 -27.14
C ASP A 132 -6.37 -7.79 -27.76
N ASP A 133 -6.83 -6.61 -27.36
CA ASP A 133 -6.25 -5.34 -27.81
C ASP A 133 -4.83 -5.13 -27.26
N LEU A 134 -4.56 -5.53 -26.02
CA LEU A 134 -3.21 -5.50 -25.45
C LEU A 134 -2.27 -6.48 -26.16
N TYR A 135 -2.73 -7.69 -26.51
CA TYR A 135 -1.94 -8.65 -27.28
C TYR A 135 -1.55 -8.12 -28.67
N ARG A 136 -2.40 -7.29 -29.29
CA ARG A 136 -2.12 -6.65 -30.58
C ARG A 136 -1.25 -5.40 -30.48
N ALA A 137 -1.15 -4.80 -29.30
CA ALA A 137 -0.35 -3.60 -29.09
C ALA A 137 1.14 -3.95 -29.12
N VAL A 138 1.87 -3.31 -30.03
CA VAL A 138 3.31 -3.57 -30.23
C VAL A 138 4.11 -2.44 -29.59
N VAL A 139 4.94 -2.80 -28.61
CA VAL A 139 5.95 -1.90 -28.05
C VAL A 139 7.22 -2.04 -28.90
N GLN A 140 7.65 -0.94 -29.52
CA GLN A 140 8.72 -0.93 -30.51
C GLN A 140 10.14 -0.87 -29.90
N SER A 141 10.25 -0.43 -28.64
CA SER A 141 11.52 -0.32 -27.92
C SER A 141 11.32 -0.31 -26.40
N SER A 142 12.40 -0.45 -25.64
CA SER A 142 12.39 -0.31 -24.17
C SER A 142 12.12 1.10 -23.65
N ALA A 143 11.97 2.10 -24.51
CA ALA A 143 11.70 3.47 -24.07
C ALA A 143 10.26 3.58 -23.54
N SER A 144 10.06 4.23 -22.40
CA SER A 144 8.73 4.46 -21.82
C SER A 144 7.76 5.16 -22.78
N GLU A 145 8.27 6.03 -23.66
CA GLU A 145 7.51 6.66 -24.75
C GLU A 145 6.90 5.65 -25.73
N SER A 146 7.63 4.57 -26.03
CA SER A 146 7.13 3.51 -26.91
C SER A 146 6.00 2.73 -26.25
N LEU A 147 6.10 2.47 -24.94
CA LEU A 147 5.01 1.84 -24.18
C LEU A 147 3.79 2.75 -24.12
N PHE A 148 3.99 4.04 -23.84
CA PHE A 148 2.91 5.02 -23.78
C PHE A 148 2.14 5.08 -25.10
N ALA A 149 2.86 5.21 -26.23
CA ALA A 149 2.26 5.25 -27.56
C ALA A 149 1.51 3.94 -27.92
N ALA A 150 1.99 2.79 -27.46
CA ALA A 150 1.32 1.51 -27.69
C ALA A 150 0.06 1.34 -26.83
N PHE A 151 0.10 1.80 -25.58
CA PHE A 151 -0.99 1.60 -24.61
C PHE A 151 -2.12 2.64 -24.75
N GLU A 152 -1.82 3.90 -25.05
CA GLU A 152 -2.78 5.00 -25.17
C GLU A 152 -4.04 4.65 -25.99
N PRO A 153 -3.94 4.15 -27.24
CA PRO A 153 -5.13 3.82 -28.03
C PRO A 153 -5.93 2.65 -27.43
N VAL A 154 -5.27 1.71 -26.75
CA VAL A 154 -5.94 0.59 -26.06
C VAL A 154 -6.68 1.14 -24.83
N PHE A 155 -6.03 1.96 -24.03
CA PHE A 155 -6.61 2.59 -22.85
C PHE A 155 -7.86 3.39 -23.20
N HIS A 156 -7.83 4.23 -24.25
CA HIS A 156 -9.01 5.00 -24.62
C HIS A 156 -10.23 4.14 -25.00
N ARG A 157 -10.02 2.94 -25.54
CA ARG A 157 -11.12 1.98 -25.81
C ARG A 157 -11.60 1.25 -24.56
N HIS A 158 -10.69 0.97 -23.63
CA HIS A 158 -10.92 0.07 -22.48
C HIS A 158 -10.82 0.76 -21.12
N GLN A 159 -10.89 2.08 -21.07
CA GLN A 159 -10.66 2.86 -19.88
C GLN A 159 -11.54 2.44 -18.70
N ASN A 160 -12.84 2.26 -18.94
CA ASN A 160 -13.78 1.83 -17.92
C ASN A 160 -13.38 0.44 -17.38
N THR A 161 -13.07 -0.49 -18.29
CA THR A 161 -12.53 -1.82 -17.96
C THR A 161 -11.27 -1.73 -17.10
N PHE A 162 -10.32 -0.86 -17.48
CA PHE A 162 -9.07 -0.68 -16.75
C PHE A 162 -9.30 -0.19 -15.31
N PHE A 163 -10.07 0.88 -15.12
CA PHE A 163 -10.30 1.42 -13.78
C PHE A 163 -11.15 0.51 -12.90
N GLN A 164 -12.10 -0.23 -13.46
CA GLN A 164 -12.82 -1.23 -12.67
C GLN A 164 -11.91 -2.39 -12.27
N LEU A 165 -11.17 -3.01 -13.22
CA LEU A 165 -10.28 -4.16 -12.94
C LEU A 165 -9.18 -3.85 -11.92
N PHE A 166 -8.65 -2.63 -11.94
CA PHE A 166 -7.63 -2.20 -10.98
C PHE A 166 -8.22 -1.40 -9.82
N LEU A 167 -9.51 -1.54 -9.55
CA LEU A 167 -10.19 -1.06 -8.34
C LEU A 167 -9.90 0.44 -8.09
N ARG A 168 -9.95 1.22 -9.17
CA ARG A 168 -9.85 2.69 -9.17
C ARG A 168 -11.18 3.35 -9.50
N ASP A 169 -12.15 2.60 -10.01
CA ASP A 169 -13.52 3.08 -10.17
C ASP A 169 -14.16 3.33 -8.80
N PRO A 170 -14.67 4.55 -8.53
CA PRO A 170 -15.18 4.92 -7.21
C PRO A 170 -16.46 4.17 -6.83
N ILE A 171 -17.29 3.76 -7.80
CA ILE A 171 -18.53 3.02 -7.54
C ILE A 171 -18.18 1.58 -7.14
N VAL A 172 -17.25 0.94 -7.87
CA VAL A 172 -16.76 -0.40 -7.54
C VAL A 172 -16.11 -0.41 -6.14
N LEU A 173 -15.24 0.57 -5.86
CA LEU A 173 -14.57 0.70 -4.57
C LEU A 173 -15.56 0.90 -3.42
N ASP A 174 -16.54 1.78 -3.58
CA ASP A 174 -17.55 2.03 -2.54
C ASP A 174 -18.42 0.80 -2.28
N ASN A 175 -18.78 0.04 -3.32
CA ASN A 175 -19.49 -1.23 -3.15
C ASN A 175 -18.65 -2.28 -2.41
N TRP A 176 -17.36 -2.39 -2.76
CA TRP A 176 -16.42 -3.30 -2.12
C TRP A 176 -16.26 -2.98 -0.63
N TYR A 177 -15.92 -1.72 -0.29
CA TYR A 177 -15.70 -1.31 1.10
C TYR A 177 -16.98 -1.41 1.95
N ARG A 178 -18.16 -1.12 1.39
CA ARG A 178 -19.43 -1.31 2.12
C ARG A 178 -19.69 -2.76 2.49
N GLN A 179 -19.29 -3.71 1.65
CA GLN A 179 -19.50 -5.14 1.93
C GLN A 179 -18.40 -5.72 2.83
N LYS A 180 -17.13 -5.36 2.59
CA LYS A 180 -16.00 -5.90 3.35
C LYS A 180 -15.83 -5.26 4.72
N GLY A 181 -16.21 -3.99 4.85
CA GLY A 181 -16.12 -3.27 6.12
C GLY A 181 -14.70 -3.29 6.68
N SER A 182 -14.54 -3.76 7.92
CA SER A 182 -13.27 -3.75 8.63
C SER A 182 -12.24 -4.79 8.15
N ASP A 183 -12.63 -5.76 7.31
CA ASP A 183 -11.69 -6.75 6.75
C ASP A 183 -10.66 -6.16 5.79
N GLU A 184 -10.90 -4.95 5.28
CA GLU A 184 -10.08 -4.31 4.28
C GLU A 184 -9.59 -2.96 4.77
N ARG A 185 -8.33 -2.63 4.48
CA ARG A 185 -7.77 -1.34 4.90
C ARG A 185 -8.41 -0.20 4.12
N ASN A 186 -9.00 0.73 4.85
CA ASN A 186 -9.40 2.02 4.30
C ASN A 186 -8.16 2.92 4.11
N PRO A 187 -8.04 3.68 3.01
CA PRO A 187 -6.90 4.56 2.77
C PRO A 187 -6.56 5.56 3.89
N ASN A 188 -7.56 5.98 4.69
CA ASN A 188 -7.38 6.91 5.81
C ASN A 188 -7.02 6.22 7.14
N LYS A 189 -6.93 4.88 7.15
CA LYS A 189 -6.55 4.08 8.31
C LYS A 189 -5.08 3.67 8.19
N THR A 190 -4.26 3.85 9.22
CA THR A 190 -2.85 3.43 9.14
C THR A 190 -2.75 1.92 8.94
N VAL A 191 -1.67 1.45 8.29
CA VAL A 191 -1.41 0.00 8.14
C VAL A 191 -1.28 -0.67 9.50
N VAL A 192 -0.61 -0.02 10.46
CA VAL A 192 -0.42 -0.54 11.82
C VAL A 192 -1.77 -0.70 12.51
N ASP A 193 -2.63 0.32 12.52
CA ASP A 193 -3.98 0.24 13.07
C ASP A 193 -4.81 -0.87 12.39
N PHE A 194 -4.72 -0.99 11.06
CA PHE A 194 -5.38 -2.09 10.35
C PHE A 194 -4.92 -3.46 10.84
N CYS A 195 -3.62 -3.67 10.99
CA CYS A 195 -3.05 -4.94 11.47
C CYS A 195 -3.34 -5.20 12.96
N GLU A 196 -3.35 -4.17 13.80
CA GLU A 196 -3.75 -4.25 15.22
C GLU A 196 -5.23 -4.60 15.37
N HIS A 197 -6.09 -4.11 14.49
CA HIS A 197 -7.50 -4.50 14.51
C HIS A 197 -7.70 -6.01 14.27
N HIS A 198 -6.79 -6.65 13.54
CA HIS A 198 -6.82 -8.07 13.21
C HIS A 198 -5.89 -8.93 14.08
N MET A 199 -5.24 -8.34 15.08
CA MET A 199 -4.39 -9.09 16.01
C MET A 199 -5.22 -10.05 16.87
N SER A 200 -4.59 -11.12 17.36
CA SER A 200 -5.20 -12.04 18.32
C SER A 200 -5.48 -11.35 19.66
N GLU A 201 -6.40 -11.90 20.46
CA GLU A 201 -6.68 -11.39 21.81
C GLU A 201 -5.43 -11.41 22.70
N GLU A 202 -4.57 -12.43 22.55
CA GLU A 202 -3.29 -12.55 23.27
C GLU A 202 -2.40 -11.34 23.02
N LEU A 203 -2.22 -10.95 21.75
CA LEU A 203 -1.42 -9.77 21.44
C LEU A 203 -2.15 -8.50 21.89
N ARG A 204 -3.47 -8.45 21.81
CA ARG A 204 -4.26 -7.26 22.16
C ARG A 204 -4.08 -6.89 23.64
N SER A 205 -3.90 -7.87 24.53
CA SER A 205 -3.55 -7.61 25.93
C SER A 205 -2.16 -6.99 26.11
N ASP A 206 -1.26 -7.12 25.14
CA ASP A 206 0.10 -6.59 25.18
C ASP A 206 0.28 -5.37 24.27
N ILE A 207 -0.80 -4.80 23.72
CA ILE A 207 -0.71 -3.77 22.68
C ILE A 207 0.14 -2.56 23.09
N CYS A 208 0.09 -2.14 24.35
CA CYS A 208 0.92 -1.04 24.84
C CYS A 208 2.42 -1.37 24.85
N LEU A 209 2.78 -2.63 25.15
CA LEU A 209 4.16 -3.08 25.09
C LEU A 209 4.63 -3.15 23.63
N ILE A 210 3.78 -3.70 22.75
CA ILE A 210 4.05 -3.83 21.31
C ILE A 210 4.29 -2.45 20.69
N ARG A 211 3.41 -1.47 20.94
CA ARG A 211 3.55 -0.10 20.43
C ARG A 211 4.75 0.64 21.03
N SER A 212 5.24 0.21 22.19
CA SER A 212 6.53 0.67 22.75
C SER A 212 7.76 -0.07 22.21
N TYR A 213 7.60 -0.85 21.14
CA TYR A 213 8.64 -1.66 20.50
C TYR A 213 9.22 -2.77 21.39
N GLN A 214 8.47 -3.23 22.39
CA GLN A 214 8.88 -4.34 23.28
C GLN A 214 8.31 -5.66 22.78
N ILE A 215 9.13 -6.43 22.05
CA ILE A 215 8.78 -7.77 21.57
C ILE A 215 9.28 -8.80 22.57
N SER A 216 8.49 -9.10 23.60
CA SER A 216 8.88 -10.07 24.64
C SER A 216 8.66 -11.52 24.23
N ASN A 217 7.66 -11.81 23.39
CA ASN A 217 7.30 -13.17 22.94
C ASN A 217 7.24 -13.28 21.42
N ARG A 218 8.10 -14.14 20.84
CA ARG A 218 8.12 -14.48 19.40
C ARG A 218 7.09 -15.58 19.09
N THR A 219 5.82 -15.29 19.33
CA THR A 219 4.72 -16.23 19.05
C THR A 219 4.35 -16.21 17.57
N THR A 220 3.66 -17.27 17.10
CA THR A 220 3.09 -17.31 15.74
C THR A 220 2.13 -16.14 15.48
N GLU A 221 1.43 -15.66 16.51
CA GLU A 221 0.55 -14.50 16.36
C GLU A 221 1.36 -13.21 16.16
N MET A 222 2.48 -13.05 16.88
CA MET A 222 3.40 -11.92 16.64
C MET A 222 4.01 -11.97 15.24
N GLU A 223 4.39 -13.16 14.77
CA GLU A 223 4.86 -13.37 13.40
C GLU A 223 3.81 -12.89 12.38
N LYS A 224 2.53 -13.28 12.54
CA LYS A 224 1.42 -12.82 11.69
C LYS A 224 1.23 -11.30 11.73
N HIS A 225 1.28 -10.72 12.92
CA HIS A 225 1.05 -9.28 13.11
C HIS A 225 2.14 -8.45 12.42
N ILE A 226 3.41 -8.79 12.64
CA ILE A 226 4.53 -8.11 11.98
C ILE A 226 4.54 -8.39 10.47
N ASP A 227 4.19 -9.59 10.02
CA ASP A 227 4.03 -9.89 8.59
C ASP A 227 2.95 -9.03 7.93
N CYS A 228 1.81 -8.81 8.60
CA CYS A 228 0.77 -7.90 8.14
C CYS A 228 1.33 -6.48 7.93
N ILE A 229 2.07 -5.95 8.91
CA ILE A 229 2.65 -4.60 8.81
C ILE A 229 3.70 -4.52 7.71
N PHE A 230 4.61 -5.50 7.64
CA PHE A 230 5.68 -5.54 6.64
C PHE A 230 5.14 -5.62 5.22
N ARG A 231 4.06 -6.39 5.00
CA ARG A 231 3.35 -6.45 3.72
C ARG A 231 2.66 -5.12 3.42
N GLY A 232 1.96 -4.52 4.38
CA GLY A 232 1.30 -3.22 4.18
C GLY A 232 2.31 -2.09 3.90
N PHE A 233 3.51 -2.17 4.49
CA PHE A 233 4.62 -1.26 4.21
C PHE A 233 5.47 -1.68 3.00
N ARG A 234 5.17 -2.80 2.35
CA ARG A 234 5.95 -3.32 1.21
C ARG A 234 7.43 -3.54 1.53
N TYR A 235 7.77 -3.71 2.81
CA TYR A 235 9.07 -4.21 3.24
C TYR A 235 9.27 -5.67 2.86
N ILE A 236 8.19 -6.35 2.46
CA ILE A 236 8.21 -7.66 1.82
C ILE A 236 7.58 -7.59 0.45
N THR A 237 8.28 -8.16 -0.53
CA THR A 237 7.83 -8.28 -1.92
C THR A 237 6.65 -9.25 -2.02
N SER A 238 5.96 -9.23 -3.16
CA SER A 238 4.92 -10.23 -3.47
C SER A 238 5.44 -11.67 -3.41
N SER A 239 6.71 -11.89 -3.77
CA SER A 239 7.40 -13.19 -3.69
C SER A 239 7.84 -13.57 -2.26
N GLY A 240 7.59 -12.73 -1.26
CA GLY A 240 7.91 -13.01 0.14
C GLY A 240 9.37 -12.74 0.52
N LEU A 241 10.12 -11.96 -0.27
CA LEU A 241 11.50 -11.55 0.02
C LEU A 241 11.51 -10.19 0.70
N ILE A 242 12.53 -9.90 1.51
CA ILE A 242 12.73 -8.57 2.10
C ILE A 242 13.08 -7.57 1.00
N ASP A 243 12.36 -6.44 0.94
CA ASP A 243 12.66 -5.31 0.07
C ASP A 243 13.51 -4.29 0.84
N VAL A 244 14.83 -4.49 0.78
CA VAL A 244 15.81 -3.59 1.39
C VAL A 244 15.67 -2.15 0.86
N SER A 245 15.28 -1.99 -0.40
CA SER A 245 15.15 -0.66 -1.01
C SER A 245 13.99 0.14 -0.40
N GLU A 246 12.88 -0.54 -0.10
CA GLU A 246 11.72 0.08 0.53
C GLU A 246 12.00 0.47 1.99
N ILE A 247 12.74 -0.35 2.72
CA ILE A 247 13.16 -0.03 4.10
C ILE A 247 14.09 1.18 4.10
N LEU A 248 15.16 1.15 3.28
CA LEU A 248 16.12 2.26 3.19
C LEU A 248 15.48 3.57 2.72
N ARG A 249 14.45 3.50 1.88
CA ARG A 249 13.68 4.66 1.48
C ARG A 249 13.07 5.37 2.68
N ASP A 250 12.53 4.63 3.65
CA ASP A 250 11.91 5.23 4.83
C ASP A 250 12.95 5.84 5.79
N TYR A 251 14.14 5.26 5.89
CA TYR A 251 15.28 5.91 6.57
C TYR A 251 15.66 7.25 5.91
N GLN A 252 15.70 7.28 4.58
CA GLN A 252 16.05 8.48 3.81
C GLN A 252 15.05 9.62 3.99
N LEU A 253 13.79 9.29 4.30
CA LEU A 253 12.74 10.30 4.51
C LEU A 253 12.85 11.01 5.85
N VAL A 254 13.49 10.40 6.85
CA VAL A 254 13.65 11.00 8.19
C VAL A 254 15.06 11.51 8.44
N SER A 255 16.05 11.00 7.72
CA SER A 255 17.47 11.34 7.89
C SER A 255 18.28 11.08 6.62
N SER A 256 19.52 11.57 6.57
CA SER A 256 20.43 11.20 5.48
C SER A 256 20.93 9.77 5.65
N LEU A 257 20.89 8.99 4.57
CA LEU A 257 21.50 7.66 4.54
C LEU A 257 23.02 7.76 4.69
N ASN A 258 23.60 6.83 5.45
CA ASN A 258 25.04 6.64 5.56
C ASN A 258 25.39 5.15 5.42
N ASP A 259 26.67 4.86 5.21
CA ASP A 259 27.15 3.48 4.98
C ASP A 259 26.85 2.54 6.14
N THR A 260 26.80 3.05 7.38
CA THR A 260 26.45 2.26 8.57
C THR A 260 25.00 1.77 8.52
N ILE A 261 24.05 2.66 8.17
CA ILE A 261 22.62 2.29 8.00
C ILE A 261 22.47 1.32 6.84
N LEU A 262 23.11 1.61 5.69
CA LEU A 262 23.06 0.76 4.50
C LEU A 262 23.55 -0.66 4.79
N THR A 263 24.68 -0.78 5.49
CA THR A 263 25.29 -2.06 5.86
C THR A 263 24.40 -2.80 6.84
N HIS A 264 23.94 -2.14 7.91
CA HIS A 264 23.10 -2.77 8.92
C HIS A 264 21.78 -3.33 8.36
N VAL A 265 21.07 -2.56 7.52
CA VAL A 265 19.82 -3.05 6.90
C VAL A 265 20.08 -4.24 5.98
N ARG A 266 21.19 -4.23 5.23
CA ARG A 266 21.58 -5.37 4.38
C ARG A 266 21.95 -6.59 5.20
N ASP A 267 22.76 -6.43 6.25
CA ASP A 267 23.15 -7.53 7.14
C ASP A 267 21.91 -8.16 7.80
N CYS A 268 20.96 -7.34 8.26
CA CYS A 268 19.69 -7.84 8.79
C CYS A 268 18.91 -8.64 7.72
N SER A 269 18.86 -8.17 6.48
CA SER A 269 18.20 -8.89 5.40
C SER A 269 18.91 -10.20 5.06
N ASP A 270 20.23 -10.18 4.88
CA ASP A 270 21.04 -11.32 4.42
C ASP A 270 21.01 -12.49 5.43
N ASN A 271 20.97 -12.17 6.73
CA ASN A 271 20.84 -13.16 7.80
C ASN A 271 19.53 -13.97 7.73
N TYR A 272 18.50 -13.44 7.06
CA TYR A 272 17.16 -14.05 6.97
C TYR A 272 16.65 -14.21 5.53
N ALA A 273 17.51 -13.97 4.54
CA ALA A 273 17.22 -14.06 3.11
C ALA A 273 17.12 -15.50 2.59
N SER A 274 17.42 -16.51 3.42
CA SER A 274 17.29 -17.90 3.01
C SER A 274 15.84 -18.24 2.68
N ILE A 275 15.62 -18.82 1.50
CA ILE A 275 14.32 -19.30 1.02
C ILE A 275 13.73 -20.35 1.99
N GLU A 276 14.56 -20.98 2.82
CA GLU A 276 14.19 -22.00 3.79
C GLU A 276 13.42 -21.44 5.01
N VAL A 277 13.55 -20.15 5.31
CA VAL A 277 12.80 -19.51 6.40
C VAL A 277 11.38 -19.22 5.91
N PRO A 278 10.30 -19.66 6.61
CA PRO A 278 8.93 -19.29 6.25
C PRO A 278 8.77 -17.77 6.20
N VAL A 279 8.07 -17.24 5.19
CA VAL A 279 7.95 -15.79 4.94
C VAL A 279 7.51 -15.02 6.19
N ILE A 280 6.52 -15.55 6.91
CA ILE A 280 5.98 -14.94 8.13
C ILE A 280 7.04 -14.72 9.23
N LYS A 281 8.05 -15.59 9.27
CA LYS A 281 9.16 -15.48 10.23
C LYS A 281 10.18 -14.46 9.80
N ARG A 282 10.38 -14.27 8.48
CA ARG A 282 11.32 -13.26 7.95
C ARG A 282 10.94 -11.86 8.39
N SER A 283 9.64 -11.54 8.39
CA SER A 283 9.10 -10.24 8.83
C SER A 283 9.49 -9.93 10.26
N LEU A 284 9.19 -10.85 11.19
CA LEU A 284 9.52 -10.68 12.61
C LEU A 284 11.03 -10.67 12.87
N GLN A 285 11.80 -11.51 12.17
CA GLN A 285 13.26 -11.54 12.30
C GLN A 285 13.90 -10.23 11.81
N MET A 286 13.49 -9.74 10.64
CA MET A 286 13.94 -8.45 10.11
C MET A 286 13.58 -7.31 11.06
N TYR A 287 12.32 -7.25 11.51
CA TYR A 287 11.86 -6.25 12.48
C TYR A 287 12.68 -6.26 13.77
N THR A 288 12.95 -7.44 14.32
CA THR A 288 13.74 -7.58 15.55
C THR A 288 15.19 -7.15 15.34
N CYS A 289 15.81 -7.54 14.23
CA CYS A 289 17.18 -7.15 13.91
C CYS A 289 17.34 -5.62 13.79
N LEU A 290 16.39 -4.95 13.14
CA LEU A 290 16.39 -3.49 13.01
C LEU A 290 16.15 -2.75 14.33
N LEU A 291 15.57 -3.42 15.34
CA LEU A 291 15.37 -2.88 16.68
C LEU A 291 16.55 -3.13 17.63
N GLU A 292 17.55 -3.89 17.20
CA GLU A 292 18.71 -4.20 18.01
C GLU A 292 19.86 -3.18 17.81
N GLY A 293 20.61 -2.93 18.88
CA GLY A 293 21.83 -2.12 18.82
C GLY A 293 21.61 -0.61 18.72
N THR A 294 22.63 0.10 18.21
CA THR A 294 22.70 1.58 18.24
C THR A 294 21.86 2.28 17.18
N LEU A 295 21.32 1.55 16.21
CA LEU A 295 20.50 2.10 15.12
C LEU A 295 18.99 1.93 15.36
N ALA A 296 18.59 1.32 16.49
CA ALA A 296 17.20 1.07 16.83
C ALA A 296 16.34 2.34 16.83
N ASP A 297 16.87 3.46 17.34
CA ASP A 297 16.11 4.72 17.38
C ASP A 297 15.92 5.33 15.99
N ALA A 298 16.89 5.16 15.09
CA ALA A 298 16.74 5.57 13.69
C ALA A 298 15.68 4.71 12.97
N PHE A 299 15.64 3.41 13.27
CA PHE A 299 14.59 2.53 12.76
C PHE A 299 13.20 2.95 13.25
N LYS A 300 13.02 3.12 14.57
CA LYS A 300 11.74 3.54 15.17
C LYS A 300 11.26 4.85 14.55
N GLU A 301 12.15 5.82 14.36
CA GLU A 301 11.81 7.12 13.77
C GLU A 301 11.32 6.98 12.31
N ALA A 302 11.99 6.15 11.50
CA ALA A 302 11.57 5.87 10.13
C ALA A 302 10.23 5.11 10.08
N PHE A 303 10.06 4.13 10.97
CA PHE A 303 8.87 3.27 11.07
C PHE A 303 7.64 4.05 11.54
N ASP A 304 7.78 4.89 12.56
CA ASP A 304 6.77 5.83 13.03
C ASP A 304 6.32 6.77 11.90
N TYR A 305 7.28 7.37 11.18
CA TYR A 305 6.92 8.25 10.07
C TYR A 305 6.23 7.49 8.92
N ARG A 306 6.61 6.22 8.71
CA ARG A 306 5.92 5.34 7.76
C ARG A 306 4.48 5.03 8.18
N GLU A 307 4.21 4.78 9.46
CA GLU A 307 2.85 4.62 9.97
C GLU A 307 1.99 5.84 9.66
N ILE A 308 2.48 7.05 9.99
CA ILE A 308 1.75 8.30 9.73
C ILE A 308 1.42 8.47 8.24
N ARG A 309 2.41 8.28 7.36
CA ARG A 309 2.19 8.40 5.91
C ARG A 309 1.24 7.34 5.35
N SER A 310 1.16 6.17 5.99
CA SER A 310 0.28 5.09 5.52
C SER A 310 -1.22 5.41 5.71
N GLY A 311 -1.57 6.23 6.69
CA GLY A 311 -2.95 6.67 6.94
C GLY A 311 -3.28 8.08 6.44
N ASN A 312 -2.29 8.83 5.94
CA ASN A 312 -2.49 10.20 5.47
C ASN A 312 -1.82 10.42 4.10
N LEU A 313 -2.61 10.25 3.05
CA LEU A 313 -2.16 10.41 1.66
C LEU A 313 -1.65 11.82 1.34
N SER A 314 -2.01 12.83 2.14
CA SER A 314 -1.56 14.21 1.99
C SER A 314 -0.03 14.32 2.01
N HIS A 315 0.66 13.46 2.76
CA HIS A 315 2.13 13.43 2.79
C HIS A 315 2.71 13.17 1.40
N MET A 316 2.12 12.25 0.63
CA MET A 316 2.56 11.97 -0.73
C MET A 316 2.05 13.02 -1.71
N LEU A 317 0.78 13.42 -1.61
CA LEU A 317 0.17 14.39 -2.53
C LEU A 317 0.88 15.74 -2.51
N HIS A 318 1.15 16.27 -1.32
CA HIS A 318 1.75 17.60 -1.13
C HIS A 318 3.24 17.55 -0.82
N LYS A 319 3.87 16.37 -0.86
CA LYS A 319 5.30 16.18 -0.54
C LYS A 319 5.67 16.83 0.80
N LEU A 320 4.85 16.60 1.82
CA LEU A 320 5.01 17.25 3.12
C LEU A 320 6.37 16.87 3.73
N PRO A 321 7.15 17.85 4.23
CA PRO A 321 8.45 17.57 4.82
C PRO A 321 8.30 16.77 6.10
N TYR A 322 9.31 15.96 6.40
CA TYR A 322 9.40 15.28 7.68
C TYR A 322 9.49 16.28 8.83
N ASN A 323 8.70 16.07 9.89
CA ASN A 323 8.78 16.81 11.14
C ASN A 323 8.76 15.84 12.31
N ARG A 324 9.88 15.77 13.02
CA ARG A 324 10.10 14.82 14.12
C ARG A 324 9.12 15.00 15.27
N GLU A 325 8.94 16.23 15.73
CA GLU A 325 8.07 16.53 16.87
C GLU A 325 6.60 16.28 16.54
N GLN A 326 6.18 16.67 15.33
CA GLN A 326 4.82 16.39 14.86
C GLN A 326 4.56 14.89 14.69
N THR A 327 5.56 14.13 14.22
CA THR A 327 5.45 12.67 14.07
C THR A 327 5.30 12.02 15.44
N LYS A 328 6.16 12.36 16.41
CA LYS A 328 6.05 11.87 17.79
C LYS A 328 4.69 12.15 18.42
N LEU A 329 4.17 13.37 18.26
CA LEU A 329 2.85 13.74 18.79
C LEU A 329 1.71 12.92 18.17
N GLN A 330 1.78 12.64 16.86
CA GLN A 330 0.78 11.82 16.18
C GLN A 330 0.85 10.35 16.63
N ILE A 331 2.05 9.79 16.76
CA ILE A 331 2.24 8.43 17.27
C ILE A 331 1.74 8.31 18.70
N LEU A 332 2.10 9.24 19.59
CA LEU A 332 1.58 9.26 20.96
C LEU A 332 0.05 9.32 21.02
N ALA A 333 -0.60 10.02 20.09
CA ALA A 333 -2.06 10.05 20.00
C ALA A 333 -2.64 8.70 19.56
N LEU A 334 -2.00 8.03 18.59
CA LEU A 334 -2.38 6.68 18.15
C LEU A 334 -2.16 5.63 19.26
N ASP A 335 -1.02 5.69 19.94
CA ASP A 335 -0.68 4.82 21.08
C ASP A 335 -1.71 4.96 22.18
N LYS A 336 -2.02 6.21 22.58
CA LYS A 336 -3.01 6.47 23.61
C LYS A 336 -4.39 5.92 23.23
N ALA A 337 -4.84 6.14 21.99
CA ALA A 337 -6.12 5.61 21.53
C ALA A 337 -6.18 4.08 21.64
N ARG A 338 -5.10 3.38 21.27
CA ARG A 338 -5.02 1.91 21.32
C ARG A 338 -4.92 1.35 22.74
N CYS A 339 -4.12 1.99 23.57
CA CYS A 339 -3.93 1.61 24.97
C CYS A 339 -5.16 1.87 25.84
N ASP A 340 -5.87 2.99 25.61
CA ASP A 340 -7.07 3.33 26.38
C ASP A 340 -8.27 2.44 25.98
N ASP A 341 -8.36 2.03 24.70
CA ASP A 341 -9.34 1.04 24.22
C ASP A 341 -9.21 -0.29 24.98
N GLN A 342 -7.99 -0.73 25.28
CA GLN A 342 -7.73 -1.94 26.08
C GLN A 342 -8.25 -1.80 27.52
N GLN A 343 -8.05 -0.64 28.16
CA GLN A 343 -8.53 -0.38 29.52
C GLN A 343 -10.07 -0.38 29.60
N THR A 344 -10.73 0.10 28.55
CA THR A 344 -12.19 0.13 28.47
C THR A 344 -12.80 -1.27 28.25
N GLN A 345 -12.14 -2.13 27.47
CA GLN A 345 -12.58 -3.52 27.26
C GLN A 345 -12.37 -4.41 28.49
N THR A 346 -11.24 -4.26 29.20
CA THR A 346 -10.98 -4.98 30.45
C THR A 346 -11.91 -4.55 31.59
N GLY A 347 -12.28 -3.26 31.67
CA GLY A 347 -13.28 -2.75 32.61
C GLY A 347 -14.70 -3.31 32.39
N ARG A 348 -15.09 -3.60 31.15
CA ARG A 348 -16.39 -4.24 30.84
C ARG A 348 -16.44 -5.71 31.20
N HIS A 349 -15.33 -6.44 31.09
CA HIS A 349 -15.27 -7.85 31.48
C HIS A 349 -15.28 -8.07 33.00
N ASN A 350 -14.79 -7.10 33.78
CA ASN A 350 -14.80 -7.15 35.25
C ASN A 350 -16.12 -6.64 35.87
N SER A 351 -17.09 -6.23 35.05
CA SER A 351 -18.38 -5.65 35.49
C SER A 351 -19.59 -6.52 35.10
N ALA A 352 -19.36 -7.77 34.68
CA ALA A 352 -20.40 -8.73 34.29
C ALA A 352 -20.52 -9.88 35.30
#